data_AF-A0A1C1CRE8-F1
#
_entry.id   AF-A0A1C1CRE8-F1
#
_cell.length_a   1.000
_cell.length_b   1.000
_cell.length_c   1.000
_cell.angle_alpha   90.00
_cell.angle_beta   90.00
_cell.angle_gamma   90.00
#
_symmetry.space_group_name_H-M   'P 1'
#
loop_
_entity.id
_entity.type
_entity.pdbx_description
1 polymer ?
#
loop_
_entity_poly.entity_id
_entity_poly.type
_entity_poly.pdbx_seq_one_letter_code
_entity_poly.pdbx_strand_id
1 'polypeptide(L)'
;MATEKSKSTDQARVRATALRQAKDIEDRKKLQTRIADLVVEAFDLPSRSDADPANPDPADASLFRHCLSLFQASDLDDLIYERNVDNRCGYALCSRPNQKLAHGGEKVWNRKGGKDFKLINRTELEKWCSKSCQERTAFVRAQLGKEPAWLRIIRAVDIKLLDELDADSLTKSFKTLAIAKADDDEMAGKMQALALERGELDVKSDDSSVNVMERSTDMIPEAPTLQGGHREGVVEGHAPRKVHFSGK
;
A
#
# COMPACT_ATOMS: atom_id res chain seq x y z
N MET A 1 -15.34 26.57 -44.94
CA MET A 1 -16.51 26.31 -44.09
C MET A 1 -16.52 24.91 -43.45
N ALA A 2 -16.19 23.81 -44.14
CA ALA A 2 -16.15 22.47 -43.52
C ALA A 2 -15.08 22.31 -42.42
N THR A 3 -13.91 22.94 -42.60
CA THR A 3 -12.77 22.89 -41.68
C THR A 3 -12.95 23.70 -40.39
N GLU A 4 -13.80 24.71 -40.39
CA GLU A 4 -14.10 25.51 -39.18
C GLU A 4 -15.08 24.78 -38.27
N LYS A 5 -16.08 24.09 -38.86
CA LYS A 5 -16.99 23.23 -38.10
C LYS A 5 -16.24 22.08 -37.42
N SER A 6 -15.32 21.40 -38.11
CA SER A 6 -14.54 20.31 -37.51
C SER A 6 -13.62 20.77 -36.36
N LYS A 7 -12.97 21.93 -36.51
CA LYS A 7 -12.18 22.53 -35.41
C LYS A 7 -13.04 22.88 -34.20
N SER A 8 -14.26 23.40 -34.42
CA SER A 8 -15.17 23.73 -33.31
C SER A 8 -15.64 22.50 -32.55
N THR A 9 -15.89 21.38 -33.23
CA THR A 9 -16.28 20.12 -32.58
C THR A 9 -15.12 19.49 -31.81
N ASP A 10 -13.90 19.59 -32.33
CA ASP A 10 -12.70 19.13 -31.63
C ASP A 10 -12.45 19.95 -30.36
N GLN A 11 -12.58 21.28 -30.44
CA GLN A 11 -12.48 22.15 -29.26
C GLN A 11 -13.55 21.85 -28.21
N ALA A 12 -14.80 21.60 -28.62
CA ALA A 12 -15.87 21.22 -27.70
C ALA A 12 -15.58 19.88 -27.01
N ARG A 13 -15.07 18.89 -27.74
CA ARG A 13 -14.67 17.60 -27.17
C ARG A 13 -13.51 17.73 -26.19
N VAL A 14 -12.47 18.48 -26.55
CA VAL A 14 -11.32 18.74 -25.65
C VAL A 14 -11.78 19.47 -24.39
N ARG A 15 -12.64 20.48 -24.52
CA ARG A 15 -13.20 21.20 -23.37
C ARG A 15 -14.04 20.28 -22.47
N ALA A 16 -14.87 19.41 -23.05
CA ALA A 16 -15.65 18.44 -22.27
C ALA A 16 -14.75 17.47 -21.49
N THR A 17 -13.69 16.96 -22.12
CA THR A 17 -12.69 16.11 -21.45
C THR A 17 -11.96 16.86 -20.34
N ALA A 18 -11.54 18.10 -20.58
CA ALA A 18 -10.86 18.92 -19.58
C ALA A 18 -11.75 19.20 -18.37
N LEU A 19 -13.04 19.50 -18.58
CA LEU A 19 -14.00 19.69 -17.49
C LEU A 19 -14.24 18.41 -16.70
N ARG A 20 -14.28 17.25 -17.36
CA ARG A 20 -14.39 15.95 -16.68
C ARG A 20 -13.17 15.68 -15.79
N GLN A 21 -11.96 15.84 -16.34
CA GLN A 21 -10.72 15.66 -15.58
C GLN A 21 -10.62 16.66 -14.42
N ALA A 22 -11.04 17.91 -14.62
CA ALA A 22 -11.07 18.91 -13.56
C ALA A 22 -11.98 18.49 -12.40
N LYS A 23 -13.18 17.95 -12.69
CA LYS A 23 -14.08 17.42 -11.66
C LYS A 23 -13.48 16.21 -10.93
N ASP A 24 -12.90 15.26 -11.67
CA ASP A 24 -12.26 14.10 -11.06
C ASP A 24 -11.12 14.50 -10.11
N ILE A 25 -10.34 15.53 -10.47
CA ILE A 25 -9.29 16.09 -9.60
C ILE A 25 -9.89 16.79 -8.37
N GLU A 26 -10.95 17.57 -8.56
CA GLU A 26 -11.63 18.26 -7.47
C GLU A 26 -12.20 17.27 -6.44
N ASP A 27 -12.85 16.20 -6.92
CA ASP A 27 -13.42 15.17 -6.05
C ASP A 27 -12.34 14.40 -5.29
N ARG A 28 -11.19 14.12 -5.92
CA ARG A 28 -10.02 13.54 -5.24
C ARG A 28 -9.50 14.46 -4.13
N LYS A 29 -9.40 15.77 -4.39
CA LYS A 29 -8.97 16.74 -3.37
C LYS A 29 -9.95 16.81 -2.21
N LYS A 30 -11.26 16.84 -2.48
CA LYS A 30 -12.30 16.81 -1.44
C LYS A 30 -12.19 15.57 -0.56
N LEU A 31 -11.93 14.41 -1.16
CA LEU A 31 -11.70 13.17 -0.41
C LEU A 31 -10.42 13.23 0.42
N GLN A 32 -9.32 13.77 -0.11
CA GLN A 32 -8.08 13.95 0.65
C GLN A 32 -8.27 14.88 1.86
N THR A 33 -8.96 16.00 1.69
CA THR A 33 -9.31 16.90 2.81
C THR A 33 -10.12 16.15 3.87
N ARG A 34 -11.13 15.38 3.45
CA ARG A 34 -11.92 14.58 4.38
C ARG A 34 -11.12 13.53 5.14
N ILE A 35 -10.13 12.88 4.50
CA ILE A 35 -9.24 11.93 5.18
C ILE A 35 -8.40 12.65 6.24
N ALA A 36 -7.87 13.83 5.93
CA ALA A 36 -7.13 14.64 6.89
C ALA A 36 -8.00 15.03 8.10
N ASP A 37 -9.26 15.42 7.88
CA ASP A 37 -10.21 15.71 8.95
C ASP A 37 -10.45 14.48 9.85
N LEU A 38 -10.58 13.29 9.25
CA LEU A 38 -10.73 12.03 10.01
C LEU A 38 -9.47 11.63 10.80
N VAL A 39 -8.27 11.97 10.32
CA VAL A 39 -7.02 11.79 11.08
C VAL A 39 -7.03 12.68 12.32
N VAL A 40 -7.50 13.93 12.20
CA VAL A 40 -7.66 14.85 13.32
C VAL A 40 -8.72 14.33 14.31
N GLU A 41 -9.87 13.87 13.84
CA GLU A 41 -10.89 13.27 14.71
C GLU A 41 -10.37 12.03 15.46
N ALA A 42 -9.61 11.16 14.78
CA ALA A 42 -9.01 9.97 15.40
C ALA A 42 -7.85 10.32 16.36
N PHE A 43 -7.19 11.46 16.18
CA PHE A 43 -6.10 11.92 17.04
C PHE A 43 -6.60 12.22 18.46
N ASP A 44 -7.81 12.77 18.61
CA ASP A 44 -8.38 13.16 19.90
C ASP A 44 -8.90 11.97 20.73
N LEU A 45 -8.98 10.77 20.14
CA LEU A 45 -9.33 9.55 20.86
C LEU A 45 -8.19 9.10 21.82
N PRO A 46 -8.50 8.38 22.90
CA PRO A 46 -9.83 8.13 23.46
C PRO A 46 -10.39 9.38 24.16
N SER A 47 -11.72 9.50 24.21
CA SER A 47 -12.41 10.63 24.86
C SER A 47 -12.14 10.69 26.38
N ARG A 48 -11.80 9.54 26.98
CA ARG A 48 -11.48 9.40 28.40
C ARG A 48 -10.00 9.07 28.62
N SER A 49 -9.39 9.74 29.60
CA SER A 49 -7.99 9.50 29.98
C SER A 49 -7.74 8.14 30.65
N ASP A 50 -8.78 7.50 31.20
CA ASP A 50 -8.72 6.19 31.87
C ASP A 50 -9.17 5.03 30.97
N ALA A 51 -9.38 5.27 29.67
CA ALA A 51 -9.83 4.24 28.74
C ALA A 51 -8.84 3.06 28.66
N ASP A 52 -9.38 1.84 28.71
CA ASP A 52 -8.60 0.62 28.50
C ASP A 52 -8.43 0.37 26.99
N PRO A 53 -7.20 0.32 26.44
CA PRO A 53 -6.99 0.03 25.03
C PRO A 53 -7.48 -1.36 24.60
N ALA A 54 -7.69 -2.31 25.53
CA ALA A 54 -8.27 -3.61 25.20
C ALA A 54 -9.81 -3.57 25.10
N ASN A 55 -10.44 -2.69 25.89
CA ASN A 55 -11.89 -2.53 25.99
C ASN A 55 -12.24 -1.04 25.89
N PRO A 56 -12.12 -0.44 24.69
CA PRO A 56 -12.46 0.97 24.46
C PRO A 56 -13.95 1.22 24.71
N ASP A 57 -14.31 2.48 24.94
CA ASP A 57 -15.72 2.89 24.95
C ASP A 57 -16.35 2.54 23.57
N PRO A 58 -17.54 1.92 23.52
CA PRO A 58 -18.20 1.59 22.25
C PRO A 58 -18.36 2.81 21.33
N ALA A 59 -18.54 4.02 21.89
CA ALA A 59 -18.61 5.25 21.10
C ALA A 59 -17.27 5.54 20.41
N ASP A 60 -16.17 5.55 21.17
CA ASP A 60 -14.81 5.78 20.64
C ASP A 60 -14.43 4.70 19.63
N ALA A 61 -14.76 3.43 19.89
CA ALA A 61 -14.50 2.33 18.97
C ALA A 61 -15.26 2.51 17.65
N SER A 62 -16.54 2.92 17.71
CA SER A 62 -17.35 3.16 16.51
C SER A 62 -16.82 4.34 15.68
N LEU A 63 -16.40 5.43 16.33
CA LEU A 63 -15.77 6.57 15.67
C LEU A 63 -14.45 6.18 15.03
N PHE A 64 -13.61 5.40 15.73
CA PHE A 64 -12.34 4.94 15.19
C PHE A 64 -12.55 4.08 13.93
N ARG A 65 -13.52 3.14 13.96
CA ARG A 65 -13.88 2.35 12.76
C ARG A 65 -14.39 3.22 11.62
N HIS A 66 -15.16 4.26 11.91
CA HIS A 66 -15.63 5.21 10.91
C HIS A 66 -14.45 5.90 10.22
N CYS A 67 -13.48 6.40 10.99
CA CYS A 67 -12.27 7.03 10.46
C CYS A 67 -11.49 6.07 9.56
N LEU A 68 -11.25 4.84 10.05
CA LEU A 68 -10.46 3.84 9.35
C LEU A 68 -11.09 3.36 8.02
N SER A 69 -12.40 3.55 7.83
CA SER A 69 -13.09 3.12 6.60
C SER A 69 -12.51 3.76 5.31
N LEU A 70 -11.99 4.98 5.43
CA LEU A 70 -11.35 5.70 4.31
C LEU A 70 -9.82 5.62 4.33
N PHE A 71 -9.23 5.16 5.43
CA PHE A 71 -7.77 5.17 5.59
C PHE A 71 -7.06 4.19 4.66
N GLN A 72 -5.87 4.59 4.27
CA GLN A 72 -4.78 3.75 3.82
C GLN A 72 -3.80 3.49 4.97
N ALA A 73 -2.85 2.59 4.73
CA ALA A 73 -1.79 2.32 5.68
C ALA A 73 -0.91 3.56 5.95
N SER A 74 -0.79 4.49 4.99
CA SER A 74 -0.10 5.78 5.15
C SER A 74 -0.84 6.70 6.11
N ASP A 75 -2.16 6.84 5.96
CA ASP A 75 -2.96 7.73 6.81
C ASP A 75 -2.94 7.26 8.28
N LEU A 76 -2.89 5.93 8.49
CA LEU A 76 -2.65 5.36 9.82
C LEU A 76 -1.23 5.65 10.34
N ASP A 77 -0.20 5.64 9.48
CA ASP A 77 1.17 6.02 9.86
C ASP A 77 1.24 7.50 10.25
N ASP A 78 0.53 8.37 9.54
CA ASP A 78 0.43 9.80 9.84
C ASP A 78 -0.26 10.01 11.20
N LEU A 79 -1.38 9.31 11.46
CA LEU A 79 -2.02 9.33 12.78
C LEU A 79 -1.07 8.88 13.91
N ILE A 80 -0.31 7.81 13.69
CA ILE A 80 0.69 7.33 14.66
C ILE A 80 1.77 8.40 14.87
N TYR A 81 2.23 9.05 13.79
CA TYR A 81 3.25 10.09 13.84
C TYR A 81 2.77 11.29 14.67
N GLU A 82 1.61 11.85 14.36
CA GLU A 82 1.05 13.01 15.07
C GLU A 82 0.88 12.72 16.55
N ARG A 83 0.36 11.53 16.90
CA ARG A 83 0.21 11.11 18.31
C ARG A 83 1.55 11.00 19.03
N ASN A 84 2.58 10.50 18.36
CA ASN A 84 3.91 10.41 18.95
C ASN A 84 4.54 11.79 19.18
N VAL A 85 4.28 12.76 18.30
CA VAL A 85 4.69 14.16 18.49
C VAL A 85 4.06 14.73 19.78
N ASP A 86 2.80 14.40 20.07
CA ASP A 86 2.12 14.75 21.33
C ASP A 86 2.45 13.82 22.51
N ASN A 87 3.44 12.93 22.38
CA ASN A 87 3.85 11.95 23.41
C ASN A 87 2.76 10.96 23.83
N ARG A 88 1.79 10.69 22.97
CA ARG A 88 0.76 9.66 23.15
C ARG A 88 1.17 8.37 22.46
N CYS A 89 0.65 7.25 22.94
CA CYS A 89 0.79 5.98 22.24
C CYS A 89 0.17 6.07 20.84
N GLY A 90 0.85 5.53 19.84
CA GLY A 90 0.38 5.51 18.45
C GLY A 90 -0.93 4.73 18.23
N TYR A 91 -1.36 3.89 19.18
CA TYR A 91 -2.69 3.28 19.10
C TYR A 91 -3.74 4.32 19.51
N ALA A 92 -4.62 4.70 18.58
CA ALA A 92 -5.58 5.78 18.74
C ALA A 92 -6.47 5.65 19.99
N LEU A 93 -6.86 4.42 20.35
CA LEU A 93 -7.73 4.15 21.50
C LEU A 93 -6.97 4.05 22.83
N CYS A 94 -5.65 4.27 22.85
CA CYS A 94 -4.85 4.24 24.07
C CYS A 94 -4.60 5.65 24.60
N SER A 95 -5.00 5.93 25.84
CA SER A 95 -4.72 7.20 26.52
C SER A 95 -3.30 7.30 27.09
N ARG A 96 -2.53 6.20 27.10
CA ARG A 96 -1.22 6.14 27.75
C ARG A 96 -0.15 6.86 26.92
N PRO A 97 0.87 7.45 27.57
CA PRO A 97 1.98 8.03 26.85
C PRO A 97 2.82 6.95 26.15
N ASN A 98 3.53 7.35 25.10
CA ASN A 98 4.49 6.47 24.45
C ASN A 98 5.73 6.23 25.33
N GLN A 99 6.41 5.10 25.12
CA GLN A 99 7.66 4.84 25.83
C GLN A 99 8.76 5.78 25.32
N LYS A 100 9.45 6.48 26.23
CA LYS A 100 10.68 7.21 25.90
C LYS A 100 11.87 6.46 26.47
N LEU A 101 12.74 5.97 25.59
CA LEU A 101 13.98 5.32 25.98
C LEU A 101 15.03 6.39 26.31
N ALA A 102 15.63 6.32 27.49
CA ALA A 102 16.62 7.30 27.92
C ALA A 102 17.92 7.31 27.08
N HIS A 103 18.18 6.25 26.32
CA HIS A 103 19.45 6.05 25.63
C HIS A 103 19.42 6.65 24.22
N GLY A 104 20.37 7.54 23.92
CA GLY A 104 20.49 8.29 22.65
C GLY A 104 20.80 7.47 21.39
N GLY A 105 20.93 6.14 21.48
CA GLY A 105 21.24 5.29 20.33
C GLY A 105 20.05 5.10 19.39
N GLU A 106 20.30 5.11 18.08
CA GLU A 106 19.28 4.84 17.05
C GLU A 106 18.75 3.40 17.14
N LYS A 107 19.59 2.46 17.57
CA LYS A 107 19.23 1.04 17.71
C LYS A 107 19.24 0.63 19.18
N VAL A 108 18.19 -0.07 19.59
CA VAL A 108 17.96 -0.50 20.97
C VAL A 108 17.63 -1.99 20.98
N TRP A 109 18.12 -2.70 21.98
CA TRP A 109 17.74 -4.10 22.19
C TRP A 109 16.30 -4.21 22.66
N ASN A 110 15.57 -5.17 22.11
CA ASN A 110 14.15 -5.42 22.41
C ASN A 110 13.86 -5.92 23.85
N ARG A 111 14.83 -5.79 24.78
CA ARG A 111 14.80 -6.23 26.18
C ARG A 111 14.43 -7.71 26.39
N LYS A 112 14.41 -8.51 25.33
CA LYS A 112 14.20 -9.97 25.40
C LYS A 112 15.54 -10.68 25.30
N GLY A 113 15.73 -11.69 26.15
CA GLY A 113 16.91 -12.55 26.11
C GLY A 113 16.76 -13.72 25.14
N GLY A 114 17.88 -14.38 24.83
CA GLY A 114 17.90 -15.65 24.10
C GLY A 114 17.65 -15.52 22.60
N LYS A 115 16.91 -16.49 22.02
CA LYS A 115 16.64 -16.59 20.57
C LYS A 115 15.78 -15.44 20.02
N ASP A 116 15.04 -14.78 20.89
CA ASP A 116 14.20 -13.63 20.54
C ASP A 116 14.96 -12.31 20.56
N PHE A 117 16.27 -12.33 20.82
CA PHE A 117 17.10 -11.14 20.83
C PHE A 117 17.13 -10.50 19.44
N LYS A 118 16.62 -9.26 19.34
CA LYS A 118 16.61 -8.48 18.11
C LYS A 118 17.03 -7.05 18.40
N LEU A 119 17.85 -6.52 17.49
CA LEU A 119 18.21 -5.12 17.43
C LEU A 119 17.10 -4.39 16.65
N ILE A 120 16.35 -3.52 17.33
CA ILE A 120 15.20 -2.81 16.76
C ILE A 120 15.52 -1.32 16.74
N ASN A 121 14.97 -0.60 15.76
CA ASN A 121 15.06 0.86 15.74
C ASN A 121 14.34 1.43 16.96
N ARG A 122 15.01 2.36 17.64
CA ARG A 122 14.45 3.06 18.80
C ARG A 122 13.11 3.70 18.45
N THR A 123 13.05 4.33 17.27
CA THR A 123 11.86 5.01 16.75
C THR A 123 10.66 4.09 16.56
N GLU A 124 10.84 2.77 16.44
CA GLU A 124 9.73 1.80 16.35
C GLU A 124 9.18 1.42 17.72
N LEU A 125 10.05 1.33 18.73
CA LEU A 125 9.64 1.02 20.11
C LEU A 125 8.98 2.22 20.78
N GLU A 126 9.50 3.42 20.51
CA GLU A 126 9.00 4.67 21.09
C GLU A 126 7.65 5.12 20.52
N LYS A 127 7.07 4.38 19.55
CA LYS A 127 5.71 4.68 19.07
C LYS A 127 4.62 4.17 20.02
N TRP A 128 4.95 3.27 20.95
CA TRP A 128 3.95 2.50 21.68
C TRP A 128 4.17 2.57 23.18
N CYS A 129 3.08 2.46 23.96
CA CYS A 129 3.17 2.26 25.40
C CYS A 129 3.49 0.79 25.76
N SER A 130 3.14 -0.16 24.89
CA SER A 130 3.28 -1.59 25.10
C SER A 130 3.29 -2.36 23.77
N LYS A 131 3.82 -3.59 23.79
CA LYS A 131 3.79 -4.51 22.65
C LYS A 131 2.35 -4.87 22.22
N SER A 132 1.41 -4.93 23.16
CA SER A 132 0.00 -5.17 22.86
C SER A 132 -0.62 -4.06 22.01
N CYS A 133 -0.27 -2.79 22.25
CA CYS A 133 -0.76 -1.69 21.41
C CYS A 133 -0.14 -1.71 20.01
N GLN A 134 1.12 -2.12 19.89
CA GLN A 134 1.75 -2.36 18.60
C GLN A 134 1.00 -3.47 17.83
N GLU A 135 0.67 -4.57 18.48
CA GLU A 135 -0.06 -5.70 17.88
C GLU A 135 -1.48 -5.31 17.46
N ARG A 136 -2.21 -4.56 18.30
CA ARG A 136 -3.54 -4.01 17.95
C ARG A 136 -3.48 -3.11 16.72
N THR A 137 -2.49 -2.23 16.66
CA THR A 137 -2.35 -1.31 15.53
C THR A 137 -1.91 -2.03 14.26
N ALA A 138 -1.02 -3.02 14.38
CA ALA A 138 -0.65 -3.89 13.26
C ALA A 138 -1.85 -4.70 12.74
N PHE A 139 -2.71 -5.18 13.63
CA PHE A 139 -3.94 -5.89 13.28
C PHE A 139 -4.92 -4.99 12.51
N VAL A 140 -5.08 -3.74 12.94
CA VAL A 140 -5.89 -2.74 12.20
C VAL A 140 -5.24 -2.42 10.84
N ARG A 141 -3.93 -2.17 10.81
CA ARG A 141 -3.17 -1.88 9.58
C ARG A 141 -3.36 -2.95 8.51
N ALA A 142 -3.36 -4.22 8.90
CA ALA A 142 -3.54 -5.35 7.99
C ALA A 142 -4.92 -5.42 7.33
N GLN A 143 -5.93 -4.76 7.91
CA GLN A 143 -7.30 -4.73 7.38
C GLN A 143 -7.54 -3.53 6.43
N LEU A 144 -6.61 -2.57 6.36
CA LEU A 144 -6.79 -1.37 5.54
C LEU A 144 -6.59 -1.68 4.05
N GLY A 145 -7.38 -0.99 3.21
CA GLY A 145 -7.27 -1.11 1.76
C GLY A 145 -5.93 -0.58 1.24
N LYS A 146 -5.31 -1.29 0.29
CA LYS A 146 -4.09 -0.84 -0.38
C LYS A 146 -4.38 0.27 -1.40
N GLU A 147 -5.54 0.21 -2.03
CA GLU A 147 -5.95 1.22 -3.02
C GLU A 147 -6.37 2.53 -2.35
N PRO A 148 -6.15 3.68 -3.02
CA PRO A 148 -6.58 4.97 -2.52
C PRO A 148 -8.09 5.07 -2.45
N ALA A 149 -8.60 5.84 -1.49
CA ALA A 149 -10.03 5.92 -1.18
C ALA A 149 -10.90 6.29 -2.40
N TRP A 150 -10.41 7.12 -3.32
CA TRP A 150 -11.15 7.53 -4.52
C TRP A 150 -11.30 6.43 -5.60
N LEU A 151 -10.51 5.34 -5.52
CA LEU A 151 -10.68 4.17 -6.39
C LEU A 151 -11.57 3.10 -5.75
N ARG A 152 -11.80 3.17 -4.44
CA ARG A 152 -12.63 2.21 -3.74
C ARG A 152 -14.09 2.40 -4.15
N ILE A 153 -14.70 1.34 -4.65
CA ILE A 153 -16.16 1.24 -4.68
C ILE A 153 -16.60 1.35 -3.22
N ILE A 154 -17.49 2.29 -2.90
CA ILE A 154 -17.97 2.61 -1.54
C ILE A 154 -18.57 1.35 -0.91
N ARG A 155 -17.71 0.50 -0.36
CA ARG A 155 -18.03 -0.69 0.40
C ARG A 155 -17.47 -0.41 1.78
N ALA A 156 -18.36 -0.38 2.76
CA ALA A 156 -17.96 -0.29 4.14
C ALA A 156 -17.05 -1.49 4.44
N VAL A 157 -15.77 -1.23 4.71
CA VAL A 157 -14.86 -2.25 5.21
C VAL A 157 -15.24 -2.46 6.66
N ASP A 158 -15.67 -3.67 7.00
CA ASP A 158 -15.96 -4.04 8.39
C ASP A 158 -14.63 -4.27 9.11
N ILE A 159 -14.14 -3.21 9.75
CA ILE A 159 -12.87 -3.23 10.48
C ILE A 159 -13.12 -3.72 11.89
N LYS A 160 -12.40 -4.76 12.28
CA LYS A 160 -12.46 -5.38 13.60
C LYS A 160 -11.28 -4.95 14.45
N LEU A 161 -11.51 -4.88 15.76
CA LEU A 161 -10.43 -4.72 16.73
C LEU A 161 -9.91 -6.08 17.18
N LEU A 162 -8.66 -6.14 17.63
CA LEU A 162 -7.99 -7.39 17.96
C LEU A 162 -8.70 -8.15 19.09
N ASP A 163 -9.08 -7.44 20.15
CA ASP A 163 -9.68 -8.03 21.35
C ASP A 163 -11.15 -8.47 21.14
N GLU A 164 -11.78 -8.08 20.03
CA GLU A 164 -13.13 -8.54 19.65
C GLU A 164 -13.12 -9.89 18.93
N LEU A 165 -11.94 -10.37 18.55
CA LEU A 165 -11.82 -11.67 17.90
C LEU A 165 -11.64 -12.77 18.92
N ASP A 166 -12.66 -13.62 19.03
CA ASP A 166 -12.50 -14.94 19.64
C ASP A 166 -11.45 -15.74 18.87
N ALA A 167 -10.64 -16.55 19.57
CA ALA A 167 -9.59 -17.37 18.96
C ALA A 167 -10.11 -18.26 17.82
N ASP A 168 -11.37 -18.72 17.92
CA ASP A 168 -12.05 -19.49 16.88
C ASP A 168 -12.42 -18.66 15.64
N SER A 169 -12.68 -17.37 15.81
CA SER A 169 -12.94 -16.43 14.71
C SER A 169 -11.64 -16.09 13.96
N LEU A 170 -10.53 -15.95 14.70
CA LEU A 170 -9.21 -15.70 14.13
C LEU A 170 -8.76 -16.86 13.25
N THR A 171 -8.91 -18.10 13.72
CA THR A 171 -8.54 -19.30 12.92
C THR A 171 -9.39 -19.46 11.66
N LYS A 172 -10.68 -19.11 11.71
CA LYS A 172 -11.54 -19.06 10.51
C LYS A 172 -11.04 -18.02 9.52
N SER A 173 -10.72 -16.82 10.00
CA SER A 173 -10.22 -15.72 9.17
C SER A 173 -8.87 -16.06 8.50
N PHE A 174 -7.96 -16.69 9.25
CA PHE A 174 -6.70 -17.19 8.68
C PHE A 174 -6.90 -18.32 7.68
N LYS A 175 -7.88 -19.22 7.90
CA LYS A 175 -8.23 -20.24 6.91
C LYS A 175 -8.77 -19.60 5.63
N THR A 176 -9.62 -18.58 5.74
CA THR A 176 -10.11 -17.84 4.56
C THR A 176 -8.99 -17.13 3.80
N LEU A 177 -8.02 -16.52 4.51
CA LEU A 177 -6.83 -15.94 3.90
C LEU A 177 -5.89 -16.98 3.27
N ALA A 178 -5.76 -18.15 3.88
CA ALA A 178 -4.98 -19.26 3.31
C ALA A 178 -5.65 -19.82 2.04
N ILE A 179 -6.97 -19.83 1.98
CA ILE A 179 -7.73 -20.19 0.78
C ILE A 179 -7.54 -19.12 -0.32
N ALA A 180 -7.54 -17.84 0.02
CA ALA A 180 -7.26 -16.78 -0.97
C ALA A 180 -5.83 -16.86 -1.54
N LYS A 181 -4.87 -17.42 -0.80
CA LYS A 181 -3.55 -17.75 -1.36
C LYS A 181 -3.57 -18.93 -2.35
N ALA A 182 -4.58 -19.80 -2.29
CA ALA A 182 -4.75 -20.83 -3.31
C ALA A 182 -5.21 -20.22 -4.65
N ASP A 183 -5.84 -19.05 -4.64
CA ASP A 183 -6.14 -18.32 -5.88
C ASP A 183 -4.85 -17.77 -6.55
N ASP A 184 -3.76 -17.57 -5.79
CA ASP A 184 -2.45 -17.24 -6.38
C ASP A 184 -1.88 -18.42 -7.20
N ASP A 185 -2.20 -19.68 -6.84
CA ASP A 185 -1.85 -20.84 -7.67
C ASP A 185 -2.67 -20.85 -8.98
N GLU A 186 -3.93 -20.43 -8.94
CA GLU A 186 -4.73 -20.21 -10.16
C GLU A 186 -4.15 -19.07 -11.01
N MET A 187 -3.67 -18.00 -10.37
CA MET A 187 -2.99 -16.89 -11.04
C MET A 187 -1.65 -17.31 -11.64
N ALA A 188 -0.88 -18.17 -10.96
CA ALA A 188 0.35 -18.77 -11.49
C ALA A 188 0.05 -19.65 -12.71
N GLY A 189 -1.03 -20.44 -12.68
CA GLY A 189 -1.51 -21.20 -13.84
C GLY A 189 -1.90 -20.30 -15.02
N LYS A 190 -2.59 -19.18 -14.76
CA LYS A 190 -2.90 -18.17 -15.80
C LYS A 190 -1.64 -17.50 -16.34
N MET A 191 -0.65 -17.22 -15.50
CA MET A 191 0.62 -16.64 -15.91
C MET A 191 1.41 -17.61 -16.80
N GLN A 192 1.41 -18.90 -16.45
CA GLN A 192 2.01 -19.97 -17.25
C GLN A 192 1.29 -20.15 -18.59
N ALA A 193 -0.05 -20.09 -18.61
CA ALA A 193 -0.81 -20.12 -19.85
C ALA A 193 -0.46 -18.94 -20.77
N LEU A 194 -0.32 -17.72 -20.23
CA LEU A 194 0.10 -16.55 -21.00
C LEU A 194 1.56 -16.65 -21.48
N ALA A 195 2.44 -17.33 -20.75
CA ALA A 195 3.82 -17.59 -21.18
C ALA A 195 3.86 -18.59 -22.35
N LEU A 196 3.01 -19.63 -22.30
CA LEU A 196 2.84 -20.58 -23.41
C LEU A 196 2.28 -19.90 -24.67
N GLU A 197 1.33 -18.98 -24.53
CA GLU A 197 0.82 -18.18 -25.67
C GLU A 197 1.89 -17.27 -26.29
N ARG A 198 2.87 -16.81 -25.50
CA ARG A 198 4.04 -16.05 -25.97
C ARG A 198 5.13 -16.90 -26.60
N GLY A 199 4.99 -18.24 -26.58
CA GLY A 199 5.97 -19.16 -27.14
C GLY A 199 7.16 -19.45 -26.22
N GLU A 200 7.06 -19.12 -24.93
CA GLU A 200 8.06 -19.49 -23.93
C GLU A 200 7.81 -20.95 -23.51
N LEU A 201 8.54 -21.87 -24.14
CA LEU A 201 8.36 -23.32 -23.95
C LEU A 201 9.01 -23.88 -22.68
N ASP A 202 9.77 -23.07 -21.94
CA ASP A 202 10.45 -23.52 -20.71
C ASP A 202 10.73 -22.32 -19.79
N VAL A 203 9.73 -21.90 -19.01
CA VAL A 203 9.98 -21.04 -17.84
C VAL A 203 10.43 -21.97 -16.71
N LYS A 204 11.70 -22.41 -16.77
CA LYS A 204 12.34 -22.92 -15.57
C LYS A 204 12.44 -21.76 -14.60
N SER A 205 11.82 -21.92 -13.43
CA SER A 205 12.17 -21.12 -12.27
C SER A 205 13.63 -21.41 -11.94
N ASP A 206 14.53 -20.68 -12.59
CA ASP A 206 15.94 -20.72 -12.24
C ASP A 206 16.05 -19.98 -10.90
N ASP A 207 16.03 -20.75 -9.81
CA ASP A 207 16.33 -20.30 -8.45
C ASP A 207 17.84 -20.00 -8.27
N SER A 208 18.52 -19.68 -9.38
CA SER A 208 19.88 -19.20 -9.35
C SER A 208 19.84 -17.79 -8.76
N SER A 209 20.35 -17.65 -7.53
CA SER A 209 20.56 -16.36 -6.91
C SER A 209 21.45 -15.52 -7.82
N VAL A 210 20.87 -14.56 -8.54
CA VAL A 210 21.61 -13.67 -9.42
C VAL A 210 22.49 -12.80 -8.53
N ASN A 211 23.79 -13.05 -8.54
CA ASN A 211 24.75 -12.31 -7.75
C ASN A 211 24.98 -10.95 -8.44
N VAL A 212 24.12 -9.98 -8.14
CA VAL A 212 24.20 -8.62 -8.66
C VAL A 212 25.33 -7.91 -7.92
N MET A 213 26.51 -7.92 -8.52
CA MET A 213 27.60 -7.03 -8.14
C MET A 213 27.56 -5.78 -9.00
N GLU A 214 27.65 -4.63 -8.34
CA GLU A 214 27.78 -3.34 -9.01
C GLU A 214 29.08 -3.33 -9.81
N ARG A 215 28.97 -3.20 -11.14
CA ARG A 215 30.13 -3.09 -12.01
C ARG A 215 30.61 -1.66 -11.99
N SER A 216 31.61 -1.37 -11.16
CA SER A 216 32.29 -0.07 -11.17
C SER A 216 33.03 0.10 -12.50
N THR A 217 32.64 1.11 -13.27
CA THR A 217 33.32 1.50 -14.51
C THR A 217 33.73 2.96 -14.40
N ASP A 218 35.03 3.24 -14.52
CA ASP A 218 35.60 4.60 -14.50
C ASP A 218 35.43 5.34 -15.85
N MET A 219 34.58 4.84 -16.75
CA MET A 219 34.34 5.44 -18.05
C MET A 219 33.22 6.48 -17.97
N ILE A 220 33.52 7.71 -18.39
CA ILE A 220 32.54 8.78 -18.55
C ILE A 220 31.51 8.31 -19.61
N PRO A 221 30.20 8.24 -19.28
CA PRO A 221 29.20 7.72 -20.20
C PRO A 221 29.07 8.62 -21.42
N GLU A 222 29.29 8.05 -22.60
CA GLU A 222 29.14 8.73 -23.89
C GLU A 222 27.83 8.28 -24.55
N ALA A 223 27.15 9.21 -25.22
CA ALA A 223 25.85 8.94 -25.82
C ALA A 223 25.97 7.85 -26.91
N PRO A 224 25.10 6.83 -26.91
CA PRO A 224 25.17 5.76 -27.88
C PRO A 224 24.99 6.32 -29.29
N THR A 225 26.01 6.16 -30.11
CA THR A 225 25.98 6.56 -31.52
C THR A 225 25.35 5.45 -32.35
N LEU A 226 24.38 5.81 -33.19
CA LEU A 226 23.72 4.91 -34.14
C LEU A 226 24.76 4.39 -35.15
N GLN A 227 25.33 3.21 -34.91
CA GLN A 227 26.14 2.52 -35.90
C GLN A 227 25.23 2.01 -37.03
N GLY A 228 25.50 2.51 -38.24
CA GLY A 228 24.74 2.20 -39.45
C GLY A 228 24.66 0.69 -39.70
N GLY A 229 23.44 0.18 -39.88
CA GLY A 229 23.16 -1.22 -40.21
C GLY A 229 22.00 -1.85 -39.43
N HIS A 230 21.35 -1.12 -38.51
CA HIS A 230 20.21 -1.66 -37.78
C HIS A 230 19.02 -1.86 -38.72
N ARG A 231 18.65 -3.13 -38.89
CA ARG A 231 17.44 -3.58 -39.60
C ARG A 231 16.22 -2.79 -39.12
N GLU A 232 15.60 -2.02 -40.00
CA GLU A 232 14.30 -1.38 -39.75
C GLU A 232 13.27 -2.46 -39.36
N GLY A 233 12.63 -2.29 -38.19
CA GLY A 233 11.59 -3.21 -37.69
C GLY A 233 11.97 -4.05 -36.46
N VAL A 234 13.09 -3.78 -35.80
CA VAL A 234 13.45 -4.41 -34.52
C VAL A 234 13.11 -3.45 -33.37
N VAL A 235 12.23 -3.87 -32.46
CA VAL A 235 11.90 -3.14 -31.21
C VAL A 235 12.49 -3.93 -30.05
N GLU A 236 13.32 -3.29 -29.23
CA GLU A 236 13.98 -3.90 -28.06
C GLU A 236 14.72 -5.22 -28.35
N GLY A 237 15.39 -5.31 -29.51
CA GLY A 237 16.12 -6.52 -29.90
C GLY A 237 15.26 -7.67 -30.43
N HIS A 238 13.93 -7.55 -30.41
CA HIS A 238 13.03 -8.56 -30.96
C HIS A 238 12.61 -8.21 -32.40
N ALA A 239 12.83 -9.14 -33.33
CA ALA A 239 12.40 -9.02 -34.72
C ALA A 239 11.16 -9.91 -34.94
N PRO A 240 9.95 -9.35 -35.17
CA PRO A 240 8.75 -10.14 -35.34
C PRO A 240 8.82 -11.00 -36.61
N ARG A 241 8.42 -12.27 -36.51
CA ARG A 241 8.33 -13.18 -37.66
C ARG A 241 7.32 -12.63 -38.68
N LYS A 242 7.72 -12.57 -39.95
CA LYS A 242 6.83 -12.22 -41.07
C LYS A 242 5.75 -13.29 -41.21
N VAL A 243 4.60 -13.07 -40.60
CA VAL A 243 3.38 -13.84 -40.89
C VAL A 243 2.82 -13.35 -42.22
N HIS A 244 3.00 -14.16 -43.27
CA HIS A 244 2.29 -13.95 -44.52
C HIS A 244 0.83 -14.34 -44.30
N PHE A 245 -0.05 -13.34 -44.24
CA PHE A 245 -1.47 -13.57 -44.41
C PHE A 245 -1.71 -13.91 -45.88
N SER A 246 -1.84 -15.21 -46.18
CA SER A 246 -2.38 -15.66 -47.46
C SER A 246 -3.84 -15.22 -47.54
N GLY A 247 -4.07 -14.08 -48.19
CA GLY A 247 -5.39 -13.68 -48.65
C GLY A 247 -5.90 -14.65 -49.71
N LYS A 248 -7.19 -14.95 -49.62
CA LYS A 248 -7.98 -15.79 -50.53
C LYS A 248 -7.81 -15.43 -52.00
#